data_AF-A0A0D2BW26-F1
#
_entry.id   AF-A0A0D2BW26-F1
#
_cell.length_a   1.000
_cell.length_b   1.000
_cell.length_c   1.000
_cell.angle_alpha   90.00
_cell.angle_beta   90.00
_cell.angle_gamma   90.00
#
_symmetry.space_group_name_H-M   'P 1'
#
loop_
_entity.id
_entity.type
_entity.pdbx_description
1 polymer ?
#
loop_
_entity_poly.entity_id
_entity_poly.type
_entity_poly.pdbx_seq_one_letter_code
_entity_poly.pdbx_strand_id
1 'polypeptide(L)'
;MSPSSSLTQVHQPRGSGSGGTPSFNKSARLLRPTTLPIPVLSSSSSSVAKRYAVAHTLAVPLYYYLRASALVADPLPTLITDLIVVGAAQAIFCALCLPSAGTWVSGTTGGKIIEGTATTTTSTTTKTSKGSSAAGGSMRKKGGHGGGGGGGGKISTSKGGFGDGGAAGGNISSRIMPTLFSLILTLTLPPLPLTVMALVLGAPLYPTSLIPHTAVLALHVSMLGFLPIFYTHGVSSAAWRDVAAAWLPFDEAGVWAGTVGALVGGWVGAVPMALDWDRDWQKWPCTVLWGCVLGWVIGRVLTGVLGFGVGERINLSETQGAEEVEVATTDTKRE
;
A
#
# COMPACT_ATOMS: atom_id res chain seq x y z
N MET A 1 -6.23 60.16 -39.26
CA MET A 1 -5.69 59.94 -37.91
C MET A 1 -4.18 60.08 -37.99
N SER A 2 -3.67 61.22 -37.55
CA SER A 2 -2.26 61.60 -37.37
C SER A 2 -1.53 60.71 -36.34
N PRO A 3 -0.18 60.81 -36.15
CA PRO A 3 0.90 61.01 -37.13
C PRO A 3 2.21 60.21 -36.82
N SER A 4 3.22 60.42 -37.69
CA SER A 4 4.68 60.44 -37.46
C SER A 4 5.43 59.12 -37.21
N SER A 5 6.33 58.64 -38.07
CA SER A 5 7.59 59.22 -38.63
C SER A 5 8.80 59.17 -37.68
N SER A 6 9.88 58.57 -38.22
CA SER A 6 11.31 58.93 -38.03
C SER A 6 12.17 58.13 -37.04
N LEU A 7 12.99 57.24 -37.62
CA LEU A 7 14.46 57.20 -37.60
C LEU A 7 15.21 57.78 -36.36
N THR A 8 16.11 56.98 -35.78
CA THR A 8 17.61 57.08 -35.79
C THR A 8 18.28 56.74 -34.45
N GLN A 9 19.42 56.05 -34.58
CA GLN A 9 20.60 55.96 -33.68
C GLN A 9 20.70 54.87 -32.59
N VAL A 10 21.44 53.82 -32.96
CA VAL A 10 22.76 53.45 -32.40
C VAL A 10 22.90 53.50 -30.87
N HIS A 11 22.93 52.31 -30.24
CA HIS A 11 24.08 51.94 -29.41
C HIS A 11 24.17 50.41 -29.28
N GLN A 12 25.23 49.83 -29.83
CA GLN A 12 25.72 48.51 -29.44
C GLN A 12 27.04 48.74 -28.72
N PRO A 13 27.21 48.18 -27.52
CA PRO A 13 28.50 47.65 -27.15
C PRO A 13 28.43 46.14 -26.92
N ARG A 14 29.41 45.46 -27.51
CA ARG A 14 29.82 44.09 -27.23
C ARG A 14 29.96 43.86 -25.72
N GLY A 15 29.50 42.71 -25.25
CA GLY A 15 29.78 42.22 -23.91
C GLY A 15 29.30 40.78 -23.74
N SER A 16 30.26 39.86 -23.82
CA SER A 16 30.17 38.42 -23.60
C SER A 16 29.28 37.96 -22.43
N GLY A 17 28.65 36.79 -22.61
CA GLY A 17 28.51 35.85 -21.50
C GLY A 17 27.12 35.25 -21.30
N SER A 18 27.06 33.94 -21.49
CA SER A 18 26.04 33.01 -21.03
C SER A 18 24.61 33.28 -21.50
N GLY A 19 24.29 32.73 -22.68
CA GLY A 19 22.95 32.23 -22.94
C GLY A 19 22.63 31.13 -21.92
N GLY A 20 21.98 31.51 -20.82
CA GLY A 20 21.31 30.57 -19.93
C GLY A 20 20.10 30.03 -20.67
N THR A 21 20.29 28.96 -21.44
CA THR A 21 19.17 28.09 -21.84
C THR A 21 18.43 27.71 -20.57
N PRO A 22 17.10 27.92 -20.48
CA PRO A 22 16.35 27.36 -19.35
C PRO A 22 16.57 25.85 -19.42
N SER A 23 17.24 25.28 -18.41
CA SER A 23 17.31 23.83 -18.28
C SER A 23 15.88 23.37 -17.99
N PHE A 24 15.15 23.01 -19.04
CA PHE A 24 14.02 22.13 -18.89
C PHE A 24 14.62 20.82 -18.42
N ASN A 25 14.65 20.66 -17.10
CA ASN A 25 14.85 19.37 -16.46
C ASN A 25 13.70 18.51 -16.96
N LYS A 26 13.89 17.84 -18.11
CA LYS A 26 13.04 16.75 -18.59
C LYS A 26 13.28 15.53 -17.70
N SER A 27 13.21 15.73 -16.38
CA SER A 27 12.70 14.67 -15.52
C SER A 27 11.28 14.49 -16.01
N ALA A 28 11.06 13.44 -16.82
CA ALA A 28 9.73 12.92 -17.06
C ALA A 28 8.98 13.03 -15.73
N ARG A 29 7.80 13.65 -15.76
CA ARG A 29 6.91 13.80 -14.61
C ARG A 29 6.33 12.41 -14.25
N LEU A 30 7.23 11.45 -14.04
CA LEU A 30 6.96 10.15 -13.49
C LEU A 30 6.38 10.44 -12.12
N LEU A 31 5.16 9.96 -11.94
CA LEU A 31 4.46 9.90 -10.67
C LEU A 31 5.42 9.29 -9.65
N ARG A 32 6.06 10.11 -8.82
CA ARG A 32 6.95 9.58 -7.77
C ARG A 32 6.05 8.87 -6.77
N PRO A 33 6.22 7.55 -6.54
CA PRO A 33 5.41 6.85 -5.57
C PRO A 33 5.67 7.46 -4.19
N THR A 34 4.61 7.84 -3.51
CA THR A 34 4.67 8.52 -2.21
C THR A 34 4.44 7.57 -1.04
N THR A 35 4.03 6.33 -1.33
CA THR A 35 3.72 5.28 -0.36
C THR A 35 4.92 4.89 0.48
N LEU A 36 4.77 4.76 1.80
CA LEU A 36 5.85 4.28 2.66
C LEU A 36 5.76 2.75 2.85
N PRO A 37 6.89 2.05 3.06
CA PRO A 37 6.87 0.62 3.39
C PRO A 37 6.10 0.39 4.68
N ILE A 38 5.28 -0.64 4.70
CA ILE A 38 4.44 -0.99 5.85
C ILE A 38 5.35 -1.44 7.01
N PRO A 39 5.31 -0.75 8.16
CA PRO A 39 6.06 -1.19 9.33
C PRO A 39 5.31 -2.33 10.04
N VAL A 40 6.05 -3.22 10.70
CA VAL A 40 5.47 -4.14 11.69
C VAL A 40 5.25 -3.37 12.99
N LEU A 41 4.10 -3.55 13.65
CA LEU A 41 3.79 -2.86 14.91
C LEU A 41 4.89 -3.11 15.97
N SER A 42 5.58 -2.05 16.37
CA SER A 42 6.62 -2.04 17.40
C SER A 42 6.10 -1.36 18.68
N SER A 43 5.13 -1.95 19.36
CA SER A 43 4.80 -1.54 20.73
C SER A 43 5.79 -2.15 21.72
N SER A 44 5.71 -1.79 23.01
CA SER A 44 6.50 -2.38 24.13
C SER A 44 6.55 -3.93 24.14
N SER A 45 5.65 -4.57 23.39
CA SER A 45 5.60 -5.99 23.00
C SER A 45 6.35 -6.30 21.68
N SER A 46 7.52 -5.68 21.43
CA SER A 46 8.20 -5.69 20.13
C SER A 46 8.54 -7.09 19.60
N SER A 47 8.68 -8.05 20.52
CA SER A 47 8.94 -9.45 20.21
C SER A 47 7.70 -10.21 19.76
N VAL A 48 6.50 -9.89 20.28
CA VAL A 48 5.32 -10.74 20.06
C VAL A 48 4.74 -10.55 18.66
N ALA A 49 4.58 -9.30 18.20
CA ALA A 49 4.05 -9.04 16.86
C ALA A 49 4.97 -9.58 15.76
N LYS A 50 6.29 -9.43 15.91
CA LYS A 50 7.28 -10.00 14.99
C LYS A 50 7.29 -11.53 15.02
N ARG A 51 7.29 -12.15 16.21
CA ARG A 51 7.21 -13.62 16.35
C ARG A 51 5.91 -14.16 15.76
N TYR A 52 4.79 -13.49 16.00
CA TYR A 52 3.50 -13.88 15.42
C TYR A 52 3.52 -13.72 13.90
N ALA A 53 4.10 -12.67 13.34
CA ALA A 53 4.21 -12.50 11.88
C ALA A 53 4.99 -13.66 11.23
N VAL A 54 6.08 -14.11 11.85
CA VAL A 54 6.84 -15.28 11.39
C VAL A 54 6.01 -16.56 11.56
N ALA A 55 5.42 -16.75 12.74
CA ALA A 55 4.57 -17.91 13.02
C ALA A 55 3.39 -18.02 12.05
N HIS A 56 2.72 -16.89 11.74
CA HIS A 56 1.62 -16.80 10.78
C HIS A 56 2.06 -17.21 9.38
N THR A 57 3.24 -16.76 8.95
CA THR A 57 3.81 -17.09 7.64
C THR A 57 4.07 -18.58 7.49
N LEU A 58 4.34 -19.30 8.58
CA LEU A 58 4.48 -20.77 8.59
C LEU A 58 3.16 -21.51 8.83
N ALA A 59 2.26 -20.93 9.63
CA ALA A 59 1.00 -21.56 10.03
C ALA A 59 0.01 -21.66 8.85
N VAL A 60 -0.07 -20.63 8.01
CA VAL A 60 -0.96 -20.63 6.83
C VAL A 60 -0.62 -21.75 5.83
N PRO A 61 0.62 -21.89 5.31
CA PRO A 61 0.95 -22.99 4.41
C PRO A 61 0.87 -24.35 5.09
N LEU A 62 1.20 -24.45 6.38
CA LEU A 62 1.02 -25.68 7.15
C LEU A 62 -0.46 -26.09 7.21
N TYR A 63 -1.38 -25.14 7.39
CA TYR A 63 -2.81 -25.41 7.35
C TYR A 63 -3.24 -25.98 5.99
N TYR A 64 -2.83 -25.34 4.88
CA TYR A 64 -3.12 -25.87 3.54
C TYR A 64 -2.51 -27.25 3.31
N TYR A 65 -1.31 -27.50 3.85
CA TYR A 65 -0.65 -28.80 3.77
C TYR A 65 -1.44 -29.89 4.49
N LEU A 66 -1.90 -29.62 5.72
CA LEU A 66 -2.73 -30.55 6.48
C LEU A 66 -4.08 -30.82 5.80
N ARG A 67 -4.56 -29.87 4.98
CA ARG A 67 -5.81 -29.97 4.21
C ARG A 67 -5.61 -30.50 2.79
N ALA A 68 -4.38 -30.83 2.39
CA ALA A 68 -4.05 -31.21 1.02
C ALA A 68 -4.85 -32.42 0.53
N SER A 69 -5.01 -33.44 1.36
CA SER A 69 -5.78 -34.64 1.01
C SER A 69 -7.26 -34.34 0.77
N ALA A 70 -7.87 -33.50 1.63
CA ALA A 70 -9.25 -33.07 1.47
C ALA A 70 -9.44 -32.19 0.22
N LEU A 71 -8.46 -31.32 -0.07
CA LEU A 71 -8.49 -30.44 -1.25
C LEU A 71 -8.46 -31.25 -2.55
N VAL A 72 -7.66 -32.32 -2.60
CA VAL A 72 -7.53 -33.20 -3.76
C VAL A 72 -8.74 -34.11 -3.95
N ALA A 73 -9.40 -34.50 -2.86
CA ALA A 73 -10.63 -35.28 -2.88
C ALA A 73 -11.80 -34.44 -3.42
N ASP A 74 -12.10 -33.31 -2.77
CA ASP A 74 -13.25 -32.46 -3.08
C ASP A 74 -12.86 -30.97 -2.99
N PRO A 75 -12.44 -30.34 -4.10
CA PRO A 75 -11.82 -29.01 -4.05
C PRO A 75 -12.77 -27.89 -3.63
N LEU A 76 -13.97 -27.81 -4.21
CA LEU A 76 -14.92 -26.72 -3.94
C LEU A 76 -15.35 -26.60 -2.46
N PRO A 77 -15.90 -27.66 -1.81
CA PRO A 77 -16.33 -27.56 -0.41
C PRO A 77 -15.14 -27.35 0.54
N THR A 78 -13.99 -27.95 0.24
CA THR A 78 -12.76 -27.78 1.03
C THR A 78 -12.31 -26.33 1.01
N LEU A 79 -12.23 -25.71 -0.17
CA LEU A 79 -11.86 -24.32 -0.32
C LEU A 79 -12.85 -23.36 0.37
N ILE A 80 -14.15 -23.59 0.24
CA ILE A 80 -15.16 -22.75 0.92
C ILE A 80 -14.97 -22.79 2.44
N THR A 81 -14.68 -23.97 2.99
CA THR A 81 -14.40 -24.14 4.43
C THR A 81 -13.08 -23.48 4.83
N ASP A 82 -12.04 -23.67 4.01
CA ASP A 82 -10.71 -23.10 4.24
C ASP A 82 -10.74 -21.58 4.22
N LEU A 83 -11.62 -20.98 3.41
CA LEU A 83 -11.79 -19.53 3.35
C LEU A 83 -12.14 -18.92 4.71
N ILE A 84 -12.95 -19.60 5.52
CA ILE A 84 -13.33 -19.13 6.86
C ILE A 84 -12.11 -19.14 7.78
N VAL A 85 -11.35 -20.23 7.78
CA VAL A 85 -10.18 -20.41 8.65
C VAL A 85 -9.05 -19.47 8.25
N VAL A 86 -8.73 -19.40 6.96
CA VAL A 86 -7.69 -18.52 6.41
C VAL A 86 -8.08 -17.06 6.55
N GLY A 87 -9.35 -16.71 6.29
CA GLY A 87 -9.86 -15.36 6.49
C GLY A 87 -9.75 -14.90 7.95
N ALA A 88 -10.09 -15.77 8.91
CA ALA A 88 -9.90 -15.49 10.33
C ALA A 88 -8.42 -15.33 10.70
N ALA A 89 -7.55 -16.25 10.26
CA ALA A 89 -6.12 -16.17 10.52
C ALA A 89 -5.51 -14.87 9.96
N GLN A 90 -5.90 -14.47 8.75
CA GLN A 90 -5.42 -13.25 8.11
C GLN A 90 -5.96 -11.99 8.80
N ALA A 91 -7.21 -11.98 9.24
CA ALA A 91 -7.78 -10.88 10.01
C ALA A 91 -7.06 -10.70 11.36
N ILE A 92 -6.74 -11.81 12.05
CA ILE A 92 -5.95 -11.80 13.29
C ILE A 92 -4.53 -11.26 13.04
N PHE A 93 -3.86 -11.73 11.98
CA PHE A 93 -2.55 -11.21 11.59
C PHE A 93 -2.59 -9.69 11.36
N CYS A 94 -3.60 -9.19 10.65
CA CYS A 94 -3.74 -7.76 10.42
C CYS A 94 -3.96 -6.98 11.73
N ALA A 95 -4.86 -7.46 12.59
CA ALA A 95 -5.16 -6.82 13.88
C ALA A 95 -3.95 -6.75 14.82
N LEU A 96 -3.09 -7.78 14.81
CA LEU A 96 -1.98 -7.92 15.77
C LEU A 96 -0.66 -7.35 15.25
N CYS A 97 -0.38 -7.46 13.94
CA CYS A 97 0.94 -7.17 13.38
C CYS A 97 0.99 -5.88 12.56
N LEU A 98 -0.13 -5.40 12.04
CA LEU A 98 -0.15 -4.31 11.07
C LEU A 98 -0.78 -3.03 11.63
N PRO A 99 -0.31 -1.84 11.23
CA PRO A 99 -1.00 -0.61 11.52
C PRO A 99 -2.25 -0.47 10.65
N SER A 100 -3.42 -0.25 11.25
CA SER A 100 -4.64 -0.02 10.49
C SER A 100 -4.59 1.31 9.73
N ALA A 101 -5.29 1.36 8.60
CA ALA A 101 -5.47 2.57 7.80
C ALA A 101 -5.91 3.75 8.67
N GLY A 102 -5.35 4.92 8.39
CA GLY A 102 -5.59 6.12 9.18
C GLY A 102 -4.99 6.08 10.59
N THR A 103 -4.12 5.12 10.96
CA THR A 103 -3.32 5.15 12.20
C THR A 103 -1.83 5.40 12.00
N TRP A 104 -1.35 5.29 10.76
CA TRP A 104 0.04 5.51 10.37
C TRP A 104 0.12 6.37 9.10
N VAL A 105 1.33 6.86 8.77
CA VAL A 105 1.56 7.65 7.56
C VAL A 105 1.85 6.69 6.41
N SER A 106 0.82 6.42 5.61
CA SER A 106 0.92 5.51 4.47
C SER A 106 1.39 6.20 3.16
N GLY A 107 1.70 7.51 3.17
CA GLY A 107 2.42 8.14 2.05
C GLY A 107 1.85 9.42 1.45
N THR A 108 1.72 10.49 2.25
CA THR A 108 1.64 11.85 1.70
C THR A 108 2.48 12.78 2.58
N THR A 109 3.26 13.67 1.98
CA THR A 109 3.93 14.82 2.63
C THR A 109 2.95 15.78 3.34
N GLY A 110 1.63 15.53 3.25
CA GLY A 110 0.55 16.23 3.94
C GLY A 110 0.00 15.53 5.20
N GLY A 111 0.62 14.45 5.68
CA GLY A 111 0.26 13.80 6.95
C GLY A 111 -0.56 12.52 6.80
N LYS A 112 -1.24 12.14 7.89
CA LYS A 112 -2.05 10.91 8.02
C LYS A 112 -3.12 10.88 6.92
N ILE A 113 -3.26 9.77 6.21
CA ILE A 113 -4.28 9.63 5.17
C ILE A 113 -5.66 9.71 5.84
N ILE A 114 -6.39 10.80 5.58
CA ILE A 114 -7.82 10.95 5.93
C ILE A 114 -8.59 11.05 4.60
N GLU A 115 -8.69 9.94 3.88
CA GLU A 115 -9.68 9.78 2.81
C GLU A 115 -10.37 8.44 3.00
N GLY A 116 -11.69 8.47 3.21
CA GLY A 116 -12.58 7.29 3.17
C GLY A 116 -12.47 6.24 4.30
N THR A 117 -11.75 6.49 5.40
CA THR A 117 -11.64 5.49 6.50
C THR A 117 -12.75 5.70 7.54
N ALA A 118 -13.59 4.69 7.73
CA ALA A 118 -14.69 4.64 8.70
C ALA A 118 -14.21 4.48 10.16
N THR A 119 -13.27 5.32 10.60
CA THR A 119 -12.99 5.53 12.02
C THR A 119 -13.73 6.79 12.46
N THR A 120 -14.91 6.61 13.05
CA THR A 120 -15.61 7.67 13.78
C THR A 120 -14.78 8.04 15.01
N THR A 121 -13.80 8.90 14.82
CA THR A 121 -13.27 9.72 15.90
C THR A 121 -13.66 11.13 15.54
N THR A 122 -14.68 11.65 16.23
CA THR A 122 -15.08 13.06 16.18
C THR A 122 -13.86 13.92 16.52
N SER A 123 -13.12 14.36 15.51
CA SER A 123 -12.20 15.48 15.63
C SER A 123 -12.97 16.73 15.27
N THR A 124 -13.30 17.51 16.29
CA THR A 124 -13.85 18.85 16.18
C THR A 124 -12.98 19.66 15.21
N THR A 125 -13.55 20.07 14.09
CA THR A 125 -12.92 20.92 13.09
C THR A 125 -12.55 22.26 13.70
N THR A 126 -11.29 22.46 14.08
CA THR A 126 -10.73 23.82 14.26
C THR A 126 -10.56 24.44 12.87
N LYS A 127 -11.47 25.34 12.53
CA LYS A 127 -11.34 26.26 11.40
C LYS A 127 -10.05 27.07 11.55
N THR A 128 -9.04 26.84 10.73
CA THR A 128 -8.00 27.82 10.45
C THR A 128 -8.49 28.71 9.31
N SER A 129 -9.15 29.81 9.66
CA SER A 129 -9.37 30.93 8.76
C SER A 129 -8.03 31.63 8.49
N LYS A 130 -7.64 31.70 7.22
CA LYS A 130 -6.71 32.71 6.70
C LYS A 130 -7.20 34.10 7.12
N GLY A 131 -6.36 34.85 7.81
CA GLY A 131 -6.58 36.27 8.10
C GLY A 131 -5.31 37.05 7.75
N SER A 132 -5.35 37.71 6.60
CA SER A 132 -4.39 38.71 6.16
C SER A 132 -4.56 40.00 6.97
N SER A 133 -3.42 40.57 7.39
CA SER A 133 -3.10 41.99 7.57
C SER A 133 -4.12 42.95 8.22
N ALA A 134 -3.63 43.58 9.29
CA ALA A 134 -3.57 45.04 9.52
C ALA A 134 -4.30 45.58 10.77
N ALA A 135 -3.56 46.49 11.41
CA ALA A 135 -3.97 47.60 12.28
C ALA A 135 -4.29 47.34 13.77
N GLY A 136 -3.51 48.03 14.62
CA GLY A 136 -4.11 48.95 15.60
C GLY A 136 -4.06 48.58 17.09
N GLY A 137 -2.96 48.97 17.76
CA GLY A 137 -3.00 49.86 18.94
C GLY A 137 -3.69 49.46 20.26
N SER A 138 -2.83 49.33 21.29
CA SER A 138 -2.89 50.08 22.58
C SER A 138 -3.76 49.62 23.77
N MET A 139 -3.13 49.81 24.95
CA MET A 139 -3.61 49.88 26.34
C MET A 139 -3.93 48.57 27.10
N ARG A 140 -3.14 48.14 28.10
CA ARG A 140 -2.84 48.71 29.44
C ARG A 140 -3.99 48.49 30.45
N LYS A 141 -3.86 47.54 31.37
CA LYS A 141 -4.29 47.74 32.78
C LYS A 141 -3.65 46.77 33.77
N LYS A 142 -3.46 47.33 34.96
CA LYS A 142 -2.71 46.97 36.15
C LYS A 142 -3.65 46.44 37.24
N GLY A 143 -3.20 45.41 37.99
CA GLY A 143 -3.33 45.25 39.45
C GLY A 143 -4.69 44.85 40.05
N GLY A 144 -4.63 44.00 41.09
CA GLY A 144 -5.69 43.86 42.10
C GLY A 144 -5.75 42.50 42.80
N HIS A 145 -5.31 42.44 44.06
CA HIS A 145 -5.50 41.34 45.02
C HIS A 145 -6.94 41.33 45.58
N GLY A 146 -7.45 40.15 45.97
CA GLY A 146 -8.55 40.04 46.95
C GLY A 146 -9.36 38.73 46.94
N GLY A 147 -9.15 37.90 47.96
CA GLY A 147 -10.23 37.28 48.76
C GLY A 147 -11.06 36.10 48.22
N GLY A 148 -10.73 34.89 48.71
CA GLY A 148 -11.64 33.92 49.35
C GLY A 148 -12.95 33.48 48.70
N GLY A 149 -13.09 32.17 48.43
CA GLY A 149 -14.38 31.52 48.23
C GLY A 149 -14.25 30.13 47.61
N GLY A 150 -14.46 29.09 48.42
CA GLY A 150 -14.36 27.69 48.01
C GLY A 150 -15.42 27.29 46.96
N GLY A 151 -15.02 26.40 46.06
CA GLY A 151 -15.90 25.77 45.08
C GLY A 151 -15.10 24.76 44.25
N GLY A 152 -15.33 23.47 44.50
CA GLY A 152 -14.60 22.38 43.86
C GLY A 152 -14.75 22.36 42.34
N GLY A 153 -13.63 22.24 41.66
CA GLY A 153 -13.56 21.95 40.23
C GLY A 153 -12.18 21.40 39.92
N LYS A 154 -12.08 20.08 39.70
CA LYS A 154 -10.84 19.43 39.26
C LYS A 154 -10.46 19.97 37.88
N ILE A 155 -9.59 20.98 37.85
CA ILE A 155 -8.92 21.44 36.63
C ILE A 155 -7.88 20.38 36.29
N SER A 156 -8.23 19.50 35.36
CA SER A 156 -7.25 18.63 34.72
C SER A 156 -6.36 19.52 33.86
N THR A 157 -5.11 19.65 34.29
CA THR A 157 -4.05 20.30 33.54
C THR A 157 -3.87 19.51 32.25
N SER A 158 -4.35 20.04 31.12
CA SER A 158 -4.02 19.53 29.79
C SER A 158 -2.55 19.84 29.52
N LYS A 159 -1.69 18.96 30.04
CA LYS A 159 -0.28 18.93 29.69
C LYS A 159 -0.19 18.40 28.26
N GLY A 160 -0.22 19.33 27.30
CA GLY A 160 0.14 19.08 25.92
C GLY A 160 1.56 18.51 25.87
N GLY A 161 1.64 17.21 25.60
CA GLY A 161 2.88 16.53 25.27
C GLY A 161 2.98 16.38 23.76
N PHE A 162 3.83 17.20 23.14
CA PHE A 162 4.50 16.83 21.90
C PHE A 162 5.35 15.59 22.18
N GLY A 163 5.20 14.54 21.38
CA GLY A 163 6.02 13.33 21.53
C GLY A 163 5.53 12.12 20.74
N ASP A 164 6.25 11.87 19.64
CA ASP A 164 6.57 10.56 19.07
C ASP A 164 5.52 9.78 18.27
N GLY A 165 5.97 9.19 17.17
CA GLY A 165 5.23 8.33 16.24
C GLY A 165 4.90 6.95 16.83
N GLY A 166 4.38 6.92 18.05
CA GLY A 166 4.18 5.75 18.89
C GLY A 166 2.72 5.46 19.26
N ALA A 167 1.73 5.90 18.48
CA ALA A 167 0.32 5.56 18.72
C ALA A 167 -0.05 4.17 18.15
N ALA A 168 0.73 3.15 18.51
CA ALA A 168 0.55 1.75 18.11
C ALA A 168 0.23 0.84 19.32
N GLY A 169 -0.37 1.40 20.37
CA GLY A 169 -0.81 0.69 21.58
C GLY A 169 -2.29 0.90 21.91
N GLY A 170 -3.14 1.15 20.91
CA GLY A 170 -4.58 1.27 21.14
C GLY A 170 -5.20 -0.07 21.55
N ASN A 171 -6.21 -0.03 22.43
CA ASN A 171 -7.02 -1.18 22.82
C ASN A 171 -7.43 -2.01 21.60
N ILE A 172 -7.43 -3.35 21.70
CA ILE A 172 -7.75 -4.26 20.57
C ILE A 172 -9.11 -3.94 19.91
N SER A 173 -10.04 -3.37 20.69
CA SER A 173 -11.33 -2.86 20.23
C SER A 173 -11.22 -1.83 19.10
N SER A 174 -10.19 -0.96 19.11
CA SER A 174 -9.96 0.03 18.04
C SER A 174 -9.52 -0.58 16.72
N ARG A 175 -9.09 -1.85 16.72
CA ARG A 175 -8.68 -2.59 15.51
C ARG A 175 -9.82 -3.37 14.86
N ILE A 176 -10.93 -3.60 15.58
CA ILE A 176 -12.08 -4.39 15.11
C ILE A 176 -12.73 -3.74 13.88
N MET A 177 -13.06 -2.44 13.97
CA MET A 177 -13.73 -1.76 12.86
C MET A 177 -12.88 -1.77 11.57
N PRO A 178 -11.59 -1.37 11.60
CA PRO A 178 -10.73 -1.51 10.43
C PRO A 178 -10.66 -2.95 9.89
N THR A 179 -10.55 -3.97 10.76
CA THR A 179 -10.52 -5.37 10.28
C THR A 179 -11.81 -5.75 9.55
N LEU A 180 -12.98 -5.39 10.09
CA LEU A 180 -14.26 -5.73 9.47
C LEU A 180 -14.46 -5.02 8.13
N PHE A 181 -14.14 -3.72 8.07
CA PHE A 181 -14.21 -2.97 6.82
C PHE A 181 -13.26 -3.53 5.77
N SER A 182 -12.02 -3.82 6.13
CA SER A 182 -11.04 -4.41 5.20
C SER A 182 -11.46 -5.82 4.76
N LEU A 183 -12.03 -6.62 5.65
CA LEU A 183 -12.56 -7.96 5.29
C LEU A 183 -13.70 -7.86 4.28
N ILE A 184 -14.64 -6.94 4.46
CA ILE A 184 -15.74 -6.69 3.51
C ILE A 184 -15.19 -6.25 2.16
N LEU A 185 -14.25 -5.29 2.13
CA LEU A 185 -13.63 -4.82 0.89
C LEU A 185 -12.87 -5.95 0.18
N THR A 186 -12.19 -6.80 0.92
CA THR A 186 -11.43 -7.94 0.38
C THR A 186 -12.35 -9.03 -0.18
N LEU A 187 -13.50 -9.29 0.45
CA LEU A 187 -14.47 -10.27 -0.01
C LEU A 187 -15.27 -9.79 -1.23
N THR A 188 -15.34 -8.48 -1.46
CA THR A 188 -16.22 -7.90 -2.50
C THR A 188 -15.47 -7.32 -3.69
N LEU A 189 -14.34 -6.61 -3.49
CA LEU A 189 -13.69 -5.86 -4.57
C LEU A 189 -12.70 -6.69 -5.41
N PRO A 190 -11.65 -7.35 -4.86
CA PRO A 190 -10.71 -8.10 -5.70
C PRO A 190 -11.23 -9.41 -6.34
N PRO A 191 -12.14 -10.20 -5.73
CA PRO A 191 -12.48 -11.52 -6.27
C PRO A 191 -13.00 -11.49 -7.71
N LEU A 192 -13.80 -10.48 -8.08
CA LEU A 192 -14.33 -10.35 -9.44
C LEU A 192 -13.22 -10.09 -10.48
N PRO A 193 -12.39 -9.03 -10.38
CA PRO A 193 -11.30 -8.81 -11.32
C PRO A 193 -10.26 -9.93 -11.29
N LEU A 194 -9.99 -10.56 -10.14
CA LEU A 194 -9.09 -11.72 -10.06
C LEU A 194 -9.67 -12.95 -10.75
N THR A 195 -10.98 -13.18 -10.68
CA THR A 195 -11.65 -14.26 -11.43
C THR A 195 -11.54 -14.00 -12.93
N VAL A 196 -11.84 -12.78 -13.37
CA VAL A 196 -11.71 -12.39 -14.79
C VAL A 196 -10.27 -12.56 -15.26
N MET A 197 -9.30 -12.10 -14.48
CA MET A 197 -7.88 -12.27 -14.76
C MET A 197 -7.51 -13.75 -14.89
N ALA A 198 -7.93 -14.60 -13.95
CA ALA A 198 -7.65 -16.03 -14.00
C ALA A 198 -8.24 -16.68 -15.27
N LEU A 199 -9.47 -16.31 -15.65
CA LEU A 199 -10.11 -16.79 -16.89
C LEU A 199 -9.34 -16.33 -18.14
N VAL A 200 -8.91 -15.07 -18.19
CA VAL A 200 -8.09 -14.54 -19.29
C VAL A 200 -6.73 -15.24 -19.37
N LEU A 201 -6.16 -15.64 -18.24
CA LEU A 201 -4.92 -16.41 -18.16
C LEU A 201 -5.09 -17.93 -18.41
N GLY A 202 -6.29 -18.38 -18.78
CA GLY A 202 -6.55 -19.76 -19.18
C GLY A 202 -7.17 -20.66 -18.10
N ALA A 203 -7.73 -20.10 -17.03
CA ALA A 203 -8.58 -20.87 -16.13
C ALA A 203 -9.79 -21.44 -16.87
N PRO A 204 -10.26 -22.65 -16.52
CA PRO A 204 -11.29 -23.36 -17.27
C PRO A 204 -12.62 -22.60 -17.28
N LEU A 205 -13.12 -22.32 -18.50
CA LEU A 205 -14.47 -21.80 -18.76
C LEU A 205 -15.50 -22.92 -18.96
N TYR A 206 -15.03 -24.09 -19.41
CA TYR A 206 -15.84 -25.26 -19.69
C TYR A 206 -15.23 -26.50 -19.01
N PRO A 207 -16.03 -27.37 -18.36
CA PRO A 207 -17.46 -27.20 -18.07
C PRO A 207 -17.75 -26.04 -17.11
N THR A 208 -18.95 -25.44 -17.21
CA THR A 208 -19.34 -24.26 -16.43
C THR A 208 -19.40 -24.51 -14.91
N SER A 209 -19.43 -25.77 -14.49
CA SER A 209 -19.30 -26.19 -13.08
C SER A 209 -17.95 -25.84 -12.44
N LEU A 210 -16.92 -25.52 -13.24
CA LEU A 210 -15.60 -25.10 -12.75
C LEU A 210 -15.52 -23.59 -12.46
N ILE A 211 -16.49 -22.79 -12.91
CA ILE A 211 -16.50 -21.33 -12.66
C ILE A 211 -16.50 -21.00 -11.16
N PRO A 212 -17.33 -21.66 -10.30
CA PRO A 212 -17.26 -21.47 -8.85
C PRO A 212 -15.89 -21.80 -8.26
N HIS A 213 -15.16 -22.78 -8.79
CA HIS A 213 -13.83 -23.12 -8.31
C HIS A 213 -12.83 -21.99 -8.56
N THR A 214 -12.90 -21.38 -9.76
CA THR A 214 -12.10 -20.20 -10.11
C THR A 214 -12.45 -19.00 -9.23
N ALA A 215 -13.73 -18.78 -8.95
CA ALA A 215 -14.17 -17.71 -8.06
C ALA A 215 -13.68 -17.89 -6.62
N VAL A 216 -13.71 -19.12 -6.10
CA VAL A 216 -13.22 -19.41 -4.74
C VAL A 216 -11.69 -19.35 -4.67
N LEU A 217 -10.98 -19.76 -5.72
CA LEU A 217 -9.53 -19.52 -5.86
C LEU A 217 -9.23 -18.01 -5.79
N ALA A 218 -9.96 -17.19 -6.54
CA ALA A 218 -9.79 -15.73 -6.52
C ALA A 218 -10.06 -15.14 -5.12
N LEU A 219 -11.01 -15.69 -4.37
CA LEU A 219 -11.24 -15.33 -2.96
C LEU A 219 -10.04 -15.66 -2.07
N HIS A 220 -9.36 -16.80 -2.29
CA HIS A 220 -8.16 -17.17 -1.53
C HIS A 220 -6.99 -16.24 -1.85
N VAL A 221 -6.77 -15.92 -3.13
CA VAL A 221 -5.76 -14.94 -3.54
C VAL A 221 -6.06 -13.57 -2.95
N SER A 222 -7.34 -13.16 -2.95
CA SER A 222 -7.79 -11.92 -2.32
C SER A 222 -7.48 -11.89 -0.82
N MET A 223 -7.78 -12.97 -0.09
CA MET A 223 -7.47 -13.08 1.34
C MET A 223 -5.96 -13.01 1.61
N LEU A 224 -5.15 -13.76 0.87
CA LEU A 224 -3.71 -13.83 1.09
C LEU A 224 -3.00 -12.50 0.79
N GLY A 225 -3.34 -11.86 -0.34
CA GLY A 225 -2.65 -10.66 -0.80
C GLY A 225 -3.34 -9.34 -0.41
N PHE A 226 -4.64 -9.22 -0.65
CA PHE A 226 -5.32 -7.93 -0.64
C PHE A 226 -5.87 -7.54 0.74
N LEU A 227 -6.21 -8.48 1.62
CA LEU A 227 -6.68 -8.17 2.98
C LEU A 227 -5.72 -7.26 3.74
N PRO A 228 -4.42 -7.61 3.90
CA PRO A 228 -3.48 -6.75 4.60
C PRO A 228 -3.28 -5.40 3.90
N ILE A 229 -3.36 -5.34 2.56
CA ILE A 229 -3.27 -4.07 1.80
C ILE A 229 -4.47 -3.16 2.12
N PHE A 230 -5.70 -3.68 2.06
CA PHE A 230 -6.89 -2.93 2.48
C PHE A 230 -6.83 -2.52 3.96
N TYR A 231 -6.26 -3.36 4.81
CA TYR A 231 -6.11 -3.07 6.22
C TYR A 231 -5.17 -1.91 6.49
N THR A 232 -4.03 -1.85 5.80
CA THR A 232 -3.01 -0.82 6.06
C THR A 232 -3.24 0.46 5.27
N HIS A 233 -3.66 0.35 4.00
CA HIS A 233 -3.79 1.49 3.09
C HIS A 233 -5.23 1.99 2.94
N GLY A 234 -6.23 1.21 3.38
CA GLY A 234 -7.64 1.57 3.23
C GLY A 234 -8.02 1.68 1.75
N VAL A 235 -8.73 2.75 1.40
CA VAL A 235 -9.14 3.08 0.02
C VAL A 235 -8.39 4.29 -0.55
N SER A 236 -7.14 4.51 -0.12
CA SER A 236 -6.32 5.63 -0.60
C SER A 236 -6.03 5.52 -2.09
N SER A 237 -6.45 6.52 -2.87
CA SER A 237 -6.22 6.57 -4.32
C SER A 237 -4.74 6.48 -4.69
N ALA A 238 -3.87 7.15 -3.93
CA ALA A 238 -2.42 7.11 -4.13
C ALA A 238 -1.86 5.70 -3.88
N ALA A 239 -2.26 5.04 -2.80
CA ALA A 239 -1.80 3.69 -2.49
C ALA A 239 -2.29 2.66 -3.51
N TRP A 240 -3.56 2.72 -3.91
CA TRP A 240 -4.11 1.81 -4.92
C TRP A 240 -3.53 2.02 -6.31
N ARG A 241 -3.16 3.25 -6.67
CA ARG A 241 -2.38 3.51 -7.89
C ARG A 241 -1.00 2.87 -7.82
N ASP A 242 -0.30 3.00 -6.69
CA ASP A 242 1.02 2.39 -6.51
C ASP A 242 0.93 0.85 -6.49
N VAL A 243 -0.13 0.27 -5.92
CA VAL A 243 -0.43 -1.17 -6.00
C VAL A 243 -0.64 -1.61 -7.46
N ALA A 244 -1.48 -0.89 -8.21
CA ALA A 244 -1.78 -1.21 -9.60
C ALA A 244 -0.56 -1.07 -10.52
N ALA A 245 0.34 -0.13 -10.23
CA ALA A 245 1.60 0.08 -10.95
C ALA A 245 2.74 -0.84 -10.49
N ALA A 246 2.48 -1.75 -9.54
CA ALA A 246 3.49 -2.57 -8.88
C ALA A 246 4.66 -1.77 -8.27
N TRP A 247 4.38 -0.56 -7.78
CA TRP A 247 5.33 0.40 -7.25
C TRP A 247 5.36 0.49 -5.72
N LEU A 248 4.53 -0.29 -5.02
CA LEU A 248 4.64 -0.38 -3.57
C LEU A 248 6.07 -0.81 -3.19
N PRO A 249 6.67 -0.18 -2.17
CA PRO A 249 7.97 -0.62 -1.70
C PRO A 249 7.79 -1.93 -0.94
N PHE A 250 8.77 -2.82 -1.04
CA PHE A 250 8.77 -4.02 -0.23
C PHE A 250 8.83 -3.65 1.26
N ASP A 251 8.04 -4.35 2.07
CA ASP A 251 7.79 -3.99 3.45
C ASP A 251 8.28 -5.06 4.43
N GLU A 252 8.57 -4.63 5.67
CA GLU A 252 9.02 -5.51 6.75
C GLU A 252 7.95 -6.55 7.15
N ALA A 253 6.67 -6.26 6.90
CA ALA A 253 5.59 -7.18 7.21
C ALA A 253 5.35 -8.23 6.10
N GLY A 254 6.07 -8.13 4.98
CA GLY A 254 5.96 -9.00 3.82
C GLY A 254 4.61 -8.96 3.11
N VAL A 255 3.85 -7.88 3.26
CA VAL A 255 2.51 -7.75 2.68
C VAL A 255 2.59 -7.65 1.15
N TRP A 256 3.40 -6.72 0.63
CA TRP A 256 3.52 -6.51 -0.81
C TRP A 256 4.24 -7.67 -1.49
N ALA A 257 5.36 -8.13 -0.92
CA ALA A 257 6.10 -9.27 -1.45
C ALA A 257 5.26 -10.56 -1.42
N GLY A 258 4.48 -10.80 -0.36
CA GLY A 258 3.54 -11.92 -0.31
C GLY A 258 2.46 -11.83 -1.38
N THR A 259 1.96 -10.63 -1.68
CA THR A 259 0.94 -10.41 -2.73
C THR A 259 1.50 -10.70 -4.12
N VAL A 260 2.66 -10.10 -4.45
CA VAL A 260 3.35 -10.35 -5.73
C VAL A 260 3.72 -11.83 -5.85
N GLY A 261 4.25 -12.41 -4.77
CA GLY A 261 4.60 -13.81 -4.68
C GLY A 261 3.39 -14.72 -4.92
N ALA A 262 2.22 -14.42 -4.36
CA ALA A 262 1.00 -15.19 -4.58
C ALA A 262 0.55 -15.17 -6.05
N LEU A 263 0.63 -14.02 -6.70
CA LEU A 263 0.23 -13.87 -8.10
C LEU A 263 1.20 -14.60 -9.04
N VAL A 264 2.51 -14.37 -8.88
CA VAL A 264 3.56 -15.05 -9.67
C VAL A 264 3.55 -16.56 -9.39
N GLY A 265 3.44 -16.94 -8.13
CA GLY A 265 3.37 -18.33 -7.70
C GLY A 265 2.15 -19.05 -8.27
N GLY A 266 0.98 -18.39 -8.28
CA GLY A 266 -0.23 -18.93 -8.92
C GLY A 266 -0.04 -19.19 -10.41
N TRP A 267 0.59 -18.24 -11.11
CA TRP A 267 0.95 -18.42 -12.52
C TRP A 267 1.91 -19.59 -12.75
N VAL A 268 2.96 -19.71 -11.93
CA VAL A 268 3.88 -20.88 -11.97
C VAL A 268 3.13 -22.18 -11.63
N GLY A 269 2.17 -22.13 -10.71
CA GLY A 269 1.31 -23.26 -10.32
C GLY A 269 0.40 -23.78 -11.46
N ALA A 270 0.24 -23.02 -12.54
CA ALA A 270 -0.44 -23.50 -13.75
C ALA A 270 0.45 -24.44 -14.60
N VAL A 271 1.78 -24.37 -14.49
CA VAL A 271 2.72 -25.18 -15.29
C VAL A 271 2.52 -26.68 -15.06
N PRO A 272 2.42 -27.19 -13.81
CA PRO A 272 2.12 -28.60 -13.59
C PRO A 272 0.81 -29.05 -14.25
N MET A 273 -0.18 -28.17 -14.39
CA MET A 273 -1.45 -28.52 -15.02
C MET A 273 -1.30 -28.69 -16.54
N ALA A 274 -0.46 -27.87 -17.18
CA ALA A 274 -0.16 -27.97 -18.60
C ALA A 274 0.68 -29.22 -18.96
N LEU A 275 1.43 -29.76 -18.01
CA LEU A 275 2.29 -30.93 -18.21
C LEU A 275 1.53 -32.27 -18.08
N ASP A 276 0.31 -32.23 -17.55
CA ASP A 276 -0.67 -33.33 -17.53
C ASP A 276 -0.07 -34.69 -17.13
N TRP A 277 0.27 -34.82 -15.85
CA TRP A 277 0.81 -36.05 -15.27
C TRP A 277 -0.31 -37.04 -14.86
N ASP A 278 -1.56 -36.75 -15.27
CA ASP A 278 -2.77 -37.53 -14.96
C ASP A 278 -2.90 -37.86 -13.46
N ARG A 279 -2.61 -36.89 -12.58
CA ARG A 279 -2.71 -37.08 -11.12
C ARG A 279 -3.85 -36.28 -10.51
N ASP A 280 -4.45 -36.83 -9.46
CA ASP A 280 -5.55 -36.17 -8.75
C ASP A 280 -5.17 -34.79 -8.21
N TRP A 281 -3.91 -34.58 -7.85
CA TRP A 281 -3.42 -33.29 -7.36
C TRP A 281 -3.31 -32.20 -8.46
N GLN A 282 -3.44 -32.56 -9.74
CA GLN A 282 -3.49 -31.62 -10.87
C GLN A 282 -4.89 -31.08 -11.19
N LYS A 283 -5.92 -31.53 -10.47
CA LYS A 283 -7.29 -31.04 -10.65
C LYS A 283 -7.37 -29.53 -10.41
N TRP A 284 -8.17 -28.83 -11.21
CA TRP A 284 -8.44 -27.40 -10.98
C TRP A 284 -9.17 -27.18 -9.64
N PRO A 285 -8.76 -26.23 -8.77
CA PRO A 285 -7.65 -25.28 -8.90
C PRO A 285 -6.42 -25.64 -8.03
N CYS A 286 -6.20 -26.92 -7.72
CA CYS A 286 -5.28 -27.40 -6.67
C CYS A 286 -3.84 -26.92 -6.86
N THR A 287 -3.25 -27.10 -8.04
CA THR A 287 -1.84 -26.72 -8.29
C THR A 287 -1.64 -25.22 -8.28
N VAL A 288 -2.59 -24.47 -8.82
CA VAL A 288 -2.56 -23.00 -8.84
C VAL A 288 -2.69 -22.46 -7.42
N LEU A 289 -3.58 -23.02 -6.59
CA LEU A 289 -3.68 -22.67 -5.18
C LEU A 289 -2.35 -22.91 -4.44
N TRP A 290 -1.73 -24.08 -4.65
CA TRP A 290 -0.42 -24.38 -4.08
C TRP A 290 0.65 -23.40 -4.54
N GLY A 291 0.65 -23.05 -5.82
CA GLY A 291 1.50 -21.99 -6.37
C GLY A 291 1.29 -20.66 -5.64
N CYS A 292 0.04 -20.23 -5.46
CA CYS A 292 -0.28 -19.01 -4.72
C CYS A 292 0.20 -19.05 -3.28
N VAL A 293 -0.04 -20.15 -2.56
CA VAL A 293 0.36 -20.30 -1.16
C VAL A 293 1.88 -20.31 -1.02
N LEU A 294 2.59 -21.10 -1.83
CA LEU A 294 4.05 -21.18 -1.79
C LEU A 294 4.69 -19.85 -2.19
N GLY A 295 4.21 -19.22 -3.26
CA GLY A 295 4.69 -17.91 -3.69
C GLY A 295 4.45 -16.84 -2.62
N TRP A 296 3.29 -16.85 -1.95
CA TRP A 296 2.97 -15.95 -0.84
C TRP A 296 3.96 -16.12 0.33
N VAL A 297 4.25 -17.36 0.71
CA VAL A 297 5.23 -17.66 1.78
C VAL A 297 6.62 -17.20 1.37
N ILE A 298 7.07 -17.52 0.16
CA ILE A 298 8.40 -17.13 -0.33
C ILE A 298 8.56 -15.61 -0.29
N GLY A 299 7.59 -14.86 -0.83
CA GLY A 299 7.63 -13.40 -0.79
C GLY A 299 7.72 -12.85 0.64
N ARG A 300 6.93 -13.41 1.57
CA ARG A 300 6.96 -13.02 2.98
C ARG A 300 8.26 -13.37 3.70
N VAL A 301 8.85 -14.52 3.40
CA VAL A 301 10.13 -14.94 3.99
C VAL A 301 11.26 -14.03 3.48
N LEU A 302 11.28 -13.71 2.19
CA LEU A 302 12.30 -12.86 1.59
C LEU A 302 12.36 -11.48 2.25
N THR A 303 11.23 -10.78 2.38
CA THR A 303 11.26 -9.42 2.94
C THR A 303 11.09 -9.40 4.44
N GLY A 304 10.22 -10.24 5.01
CA GLY A 304 9.88 -10.19 6.43
C GLY A 304 10.85 -10.94 7.35
N VAL A 305 11.48 -12.02 6.88
CA VAL A 305 12.46 -12.79 7.66
C VAL A 305 13.89 -12.43 7.27
N LEU A 306 14.18 -12.36 5.97
CA LEU A 306 15.52 -12.08 5.48
C LEU A 306 15.82 -10.58 5.30
N GLY A 307 14.81 -9.71 5.33
CA GLY A 307 14.98 -8.27 5.13
C GLY A 307 15.41 -7.88 3.71
N PHE A 308 15.31 -8.80 2.75
CA PHE A 308 15.77 -8.58 1.39
C PHE A 308 14.91 -7.53 0.68
N GLY A 309 15.53 -6.48 0.16
CA GLY A 309 14.85 -5.44 -0.63
C GLY A 309 13.86 -4.58 0.14
N VAL A 310 13.82 -4.61 1.48
CA VAL A 310 12.89 -3.78 2.27
C VAL A 310 13.15 -2.29 1.99
N GLY A 311 12.08 -1.57 1.62
CA GLY A 311 12.13 -0.17 1.20
C GLY A 311 12.48 0.02 -0.28
N GLU A 312 13.03 -0.99 -0.94
CA GLU A 312 13.25 -0.97 -2.39
C GLU A 312 11.93 -1.16 -3.14
N ARG A 313 11.90 -0.66 -4.37
CA ARG A 313 10.75 -0.75 -5.29
C ARG A 313 11.19 -1.42 -6.57
N ILE A 314 10.22 -1.94 -7.30
CA ILE A 314 10.43 -2.36 -8.68
C ILE A 314 10.65 -1.09 -9.52
N ASN A 315 11.89 -0.88 -9.98
CA ASN A 315 12.25 0.26 -10.83
C ASN A 315 11.80 0.00 -12.27
N LEU A 316 10.68 0.60 -12.66
CA LEU A 316 10.13 0.53 -14.03
C LEU A 316 10.53 1.73 -14.89
N SER A 317 11.58 2.48 -14.52
CA SER A 317 12.06 3.60 -15.35
C SER A 317 12.75 3.07 -16.59
N GLU A 318 12.22 3.41 -17.77
CA GLU A 318 12.95 3.22 -19.02
C GLU A 318 14.25 4.03 -18.95
N THR A 319 15.38 3.32 -19.00
CA THR A 319 16.66 3.98 -19.25
C THR A 319 16.64 4.29 -20.74
N GLN A 320 16.24 5.50 -21.11
CA GLN A 320 16.28 5.95 -22.50
C GLN A 320 17.72 5.73 -22.97
N GLY A 321 17.89 4.78 -23.90
CA GLY A 321 19.19 4.26 -24.28
C GLY A 321 20.13 5.41 -24.64
N ALA A 322 21.34 5.35 -24.08
CA ALA A 322 22.47 6.19 -24.46
C ALA A 322 22.89 6.02 -25.95
N GLU A 323 22.16 5.22 -26.73
CA GLU A 323 22.43 4.89 -28.13
C GLU A 323 22.01 6.02 -29.09
N GLU A 324 20.99 6.83 -28.75
CA GLU A 324 20.56 7.94 -29.63
C GLU A 324 21.56 9.12 -29.59
N VAL A 325 22.36 9.22 -28.53
CA VAL A 325 23.45 10.21 -28.45
C VAL A 325 24.70 9.72 -29.20
N GLU A 326 24.98 8.41 -29.23
CA GLU A 326 26.13 7.88 -29.97
C GLU A 326 25.93 7.97 -31.49
N VAL A 327 24.73 7.64 -31.99
CA VAL A 327 24.41 7.75 -33.43
C VAL A 327 24.41 9.22 -33.89
N ALA A 328 23.87 10.15 -33.10
CA ALA A 328 23.91 11.58 -33.41
C ALA A 328 25.34 12.15 -33.40
N THR A 329 26.24 11.61 -32.58
CA THR A 329 27.65 12.05 -32.51
C THR A 329 28.49 11.45 -33.64
N THR A 330 28.11 10.28 -34.18
CA THR A 330 28.80 9.69 -35.35
C THR A 330 28.46 10.39 -36.67
N ASP A 331 27.25 10.93 -36.82
CA ASP A 331 26.87 11.67 -38.03
C ASP A 331 27.47 13.08 -38.08
N THR A 332 27.71 13.74 -36.94
CA THR A 332 28.38 15.06 -36.92
C THR A 332 29.90 14.99 -37.13
N LYS A 333 30.49 13.79 -37.16
CA LYS A 333 31.93 13.58 -37.34
C LYS A 333 32.31 13.11 -38.75
N ARG A 334 31.32 13.02 -39.65
CA ARG A 334 31.47 12.61 -41.06
C ARG A 334 31.26 13.76 -42.07
N GLU A 335 31.38 15.01 -41.61
CA GLU A 335 31.56 16.18 -42.49
C GLU A 335 33.01 16.66 -42.51
#